data_AF-A0A9E3RYI5-F1
#
_entry.id   AF-A0A9E3RYI5-F1
#
_cell.length_a   1.000
_cell.length_b   1.000
_cell.length_c   1.000
_cell.angle_alpha   90.00
_cell.angle_beta   90.00
_cell.angle_gamma   90.00
#
_symmetry.space_group_name_H-M   'P 1'
#
loop_
_entity.id
_entity.type
_entity.pdbx_description
1 polymer ?
#
loop_
_entity_poly.entity_id
_entity_poly.type
_entity_poly.pdbx_seq_one_letter_code
_entity_poly.pdbx_strand_id
1 'polypeptide(L)' 'MVTNFFYVGLPYMALFSLVAVSIARLRVNRFSYSSLSSQFLESKQLFWGSMPWHIGILIVFLGHLLPFLFP' A
#
# COMPACT_ATOMS: atom_id res chain seq x y z
N MET A 1 27.29 -11.16 -1.91
CA MET A 1 26.93 -9.80 -1.42
C MET A 1 25.56 -9.36 -1.94
N VAL A 2 25.31 -9.40 -3.26
CA VAL A 2 24.03 -8.97 -3.87
C VAL A 2 22.80 -9.73 -3.33
N THR A 3 22.87 -11.05 -3.19
CA THR A 3 21.77 -11.88 -2.65
C THR A 3 21.38 -11.48 -1.22
N ASN A 4 22.37 -11.32 -0.34
CA ASN A 4 22.13 -10.93 1.06
C ASN A 4 21.50 -9.53 1.13
N PHE A 5 21.89 -8.63 0.23
CA PHE A 5 21.24 -7.33 0.15
C PHE A 5 19.76 -7.46 -0.20
N PHE A 6 19.40 -8.22 -1.24
CA PHE A 6 17.99 -8.32 -1.68
C PHE A 6 17.07 -9.11 -0.75
N TYR A 7 17.56 -10.20 -0.15
CA TYR A 7 16.72 -11.09 0.65
C TYR A 7 16.82 -10.87 2.16
N VAL A 8 17.82 -10.11 2.62
CA VAL A 8 17.98 -9.78 4.04
C VAL A 8 17.92 -8.27 4.24
N GLY A 9 18.83 -7.50 3.64
CA GLY A 9 18.91 -6.06 3.87
C GLY A 9 17.64 -5.31 3.48
N LEU A 10 17.23 -5.43 2.21
CA LEU A 10 16.13 -4.67 1.62
C LEU A 10 14.77 -4.92 2.30
N PRO A 11 14.37 -6.16 2.65
CA PRO A 11 13.09 -6.41 3.32
C PRO A 11 12.99 -5.71 4.68
N TYR A 12 14.06 -5.74 5.49
CA TYR A 12 14.06 -5.06 6.79
C TYR A 12 14.08 -3.53 6.65
N MET A 13 14.83 -3.00 5.67
CA MET A 13 14.81 -1.57 5.36
C MET A 13 13.42 -1.10 4.90
N ALA A 14 12.76 -1.89 4.04
CA ALA A 14 11.41 -1.61 3.58
C ALA A 14 10.40 -1.58 4.73
N LEU A 15 10.42 -2.58 5.63
CA LEU A 15 9.56 -2.61 6.82
C LEU A 15 9.83 -1.45 7.78
N PHE A 16 11.11 -1.15 8.06
CA PHE A 16 11.47 -0.03 8.92
C PHE A 16 10.97 1.29 8.35
N SER A 17 11.22 1.53 7.06
CA SER A 17 10.79 2.76 6.39
C SER A 17 9.26 2.88 6.34
N LEU A 18 8.54 1.78 6.03
CA LEU A 18 7.08 1.71 6.05
C LEU A 18 6.51 2.20 7.39
N VAL A 19 7.02 1.70 8.51
CA VAL A 19 6.50 2.05 9.84
C VAL A 19 6.95 3.45 10.26
N ALA A 20 8.26 3.73 10.21
CA ALA A 20 8.82 4.99 10.70
C ALA A 20 8.31 6.21 9.93
N VAL A 21 8.30 6.13 8.58
CA VAL A 21 7.86 7.24 7.73
C VAL A 21 6.35 7.42 7.81
N SER A 22 5.56 6.34 7.89
CA SER A 22 4.11 6.46 8.07
C SER A 22 3.75 7.16 9.38
N ILE A 23 4.41 6.80 10.47
CA ILE A 23 4.23 7.47 11.77
C ILE A 23 4.67 8.94 11.67
N ALA A 24 5.87 9.21 11.14
CA ALA A 24 6.36 10.58 11.00
C ALA A 24 5.40 11.46 10.17
N ARG A 25 4.88 10.94 9.05
CA ARG A 25 3.91 11.64 8.21
C ARG A 25 2.60 11.94 8.95
N LEU A 26 2.08 10.97 9.70
CA LEU A 26 0.89 11.15 10.54
C LEU A 26 1.11 12.15 11.67
N ARG A 27 2.34 12.39 12.10
CA ARG A 27 2.63 13.37 13.18
C ARG A 27 2.87 14.76 12.63
N VAL A 28 3.63 14.88 11.54
CA VAL A 28 4.11 16.17 10.99
C VAL A 28 3.15 16.76 9.96
N ASN A 29 2.56 15.95 9.06
CA ASN A 29 1.74 16.45 7.96
C ASN A 29 0.42 15.67 7.83
N ARG A 30 -0.44 15.80 8.85
CA ARG A 30 -1.74 15.13 8.93
C ARG A 30 -2.67 15.47 7.78
N PHE A 31 -2.69 16.72 7.34
CA PHE A 31 -3.60 17.17 6.29
C PHE A 31 -3.31 16.55 4.93
N SER A 32 -2.07 16.09 4.69
CA SER A 32 -1.76 15.32 3.49
C SER A 32 -2.37 13.92 3.49
N TYR A 33 -2.81 13.38 4.64
CA TYR A 33 -3.30 12.01 4.77
C TYR A 33 -4.76 11.89 4.30
N SER A 34 -4.93 11.81 2.99
CA SER A 34 -6.23 11.66 2.30
C SER A 34 -6.07 10.73 1.10
N SER A 35 -7.18 10.20 0.59
CA SER A 35 -7.20 9.39 -0.63
C SER A 35 -6.96 10.21 -1.91
N LEU A 36 -6.97 11.54 -1.82
CA LEU A 36 -6.78 12.47 -2.96
C LEU A 36 -7.72 12.12 -4.13
N SER A 37 -9.00 11.88 -3.83
CA SER A 37 -9.98 11.44 -4.83
C SER A 37 -10.15 12.46 -5.96
N SER A 38 -10.04 11.97 -7.21
CA SER A 38 -10.36 12.72 -8.42
C SER A 38 -11.79 12.47 -8.92
N GLN A 39 -12.63 11.76 -8.15
CA GLN A 39 -14.01 11.39 -8.55
C GLN A 39 -14.85 12.61 -8.91
N PHE A 40 -14.60 13.76 -8.27
CA PHE A 40 -15.27 15.01 -8.59
C PHE A 40 -15.00 15.50 -10.02
N LEU A 41 -13.79 15.25 -10.54
CA LEU A 41 -13.38 15.68 -11.88
C LEU A 41 -13.85 14.71 -12.97
N GLU A 42 -13.80 13.40 -12.71
CA GLU A 42 -14.01 12.37 -13.75
C GLU A 42 -14.80 11.15 -13.25
N SER A 43 -16.00 11.37 -12.72
CA SER A 43 -16.79 10.33 -12.04
C SER A 43 -17.04 9.06 -12.87
N LYS A 44 -17.37 9.21 -14.16
CA LYS A 44 -17.78 8.09 -15.02
C LYS A 44 -16.61 7.15 -15.35
N GLN A 45 -15.48 7.71 -15.79
CA GLN A 45 -14.28 6.95 -16.13
C GLN A 45 -13.62 6.39 -14.86
N LEU A 46 -13.55 7.20 -13.79
CA LEU A 46 -12.93 6.78 -12.55
C LEU A 46 -13.71 5.64 -11.89
N PHE A 47 -15.05 5.62 -11.97
CA PHE A 47 -15.83 4.50 -11.45
C PHE A 47 -15.42 3.16 -12.08
N TRP A 48 -15.37 3.11 -13.42
CA TRP A 48 -15.02 1.88 -14.16
C TRP A 48 -13.55 1.49 -14.03
N GLY A 49 -12.64 2.42 -13.76
CA GLY A 49 -11.24 2.09 -13.46
C GLY A 49 -11.02 1.68 -12.00
N SER A 50 -11.52 2.51 -11.07
CA SER A 50 -11.24 2.40 -9.64
C SER A 50 -11.96 1.23 -8.99
N MET A 51 -13.24 0.99 -9.31
CA MET A 51 -14.04 -0.04 -8.65
C MET A 51 -13.50 -1.46 -8.89
N PRO A 52 -13.29 -1.93 -10.14
CA PRO A 52 -12.72 -3.24 -10.37
C PRO A 52 -11.26 -3.34 -9.90
N TRP A 53 -10.47 -2.25 -9.97
CA TRP A 53 -9.11 -2.24 -9.44
C TRP A 53 -9.07 -2.46 -7.93
N HIS A 54 -9.93 -1.78 -7.16
CA HIS A 54 -10.00 -1.95 -5.70
C HIS A 54 -10.46 -3.36 -5.32
N ILE A 55 -11.46 -3.92 -6.00
CA ILE A 55 -11.88 -5.30 -5.77
C ILE A 55 -10.72 -6.27 -6.08
N GLY A 56 -10.06 -6.09 -7.22
CA GLY A 56 -8.94 -6.93 -7.63
C GLY A 56 -7.80 -6.91 -6.65
N ILE A 57 -7.34 -5.72 -6.22
CA ILE A 57 -6.22 -5.61 -5.29
C ILE A 57 -6.57 -6.15 -3.90
N LEU A 58 -7.82 -6.02 -3.44
CA LEU A 58 -8.26 -6.62 -2.17
C LEU A 58 -8.25 -8.15 -2.23
N ILE A 59 -8.69 -8.75 -3.35
CA ILE A 59 -8.61 -10.20 -3.55
C ILE A 59 -7.15 -10.66 -3.54
N VAL A 60 -6.27 -9.98 -4.28
CA VAL A 60 -4.84 -10.30 -4.32
C VAL A 60 -4.22 -10.17 -2.93
N PHE A 61 -4.51 -9.07 -2.23
CA PHE A 61 -4.02 -8.83 -0.88
C PHE A 61 -4.44 -9.95 0.08
N LEU A 62 -5.71 -10.35 0.08
CA LEU A 62 -6.19 -11.45 0.92
C LEU A 62 -5.58 -12.80 0.52
N GLY A 63 -5.44 -13.07 -0.78
CA GLY A 63 -4.78 -14.27 -1.27
C GLY A 63 -3.31 -14.38 -0.85
N HIS A 64 -2.63 -13.24 -0.66
CA HIS A 64 -1.28 -13.23 -0.10
C HIS A 64 -1.31 -13.31 1.42
N LEU A 65 -2.18 -12.55 2.10
CA LEU A 65 -2.18 -12.43 3.56
C LEU A 65 -2.64 -13.72 4.27
N LEU A 66 -3.72 -14.35 3.79
CA LEU A 66 -4.35 -15.46 4.50
C LEU A 66 -3.44 -16.69 4.67
N PRO A 67 -2.69 -17.17 3.65
CA PRO A 67 -1.77 -18.29 3.82
C PRO A 67 -0.67 -18.06 4.85
N PHE A 68 -0.25 -16.80 5.09
CA PHE A 68 0.72 -16.48 6.14
C PHE A 68 0.11 -16.40 7.53
N LEU A 69 -1.19 -16.09 7.64
CA LEU A 69 -1.91 -16.02 8.91
C LEU A 69 -2.45 -17.38 9.38
N PHE A 70 -2.83 -18.23 8.43
CA PHE A 70 -3.42 -19.56 8.68
C PHE A 70 -2.60 -20.62 7.92
N PRO A 71 -1.57 -21.21 8.54
CA PRO A 71 -0.74 -22.23 7.90
C PRO A 71 -1.48 -23.54 7.69
#